data_AF-A0A5R9B0K9-F1
#
_entry.id   AF-A0A5R9B0K9-F1
#
_cell.length_a   1.000
_cell.length_b   1.000
_cell.length_c   1.000
_cell.angle_alpha   90.00
_cell.angle_beta   90.00
_cell.angle_gamma   90.00
#
_symmetry.space_group_name_H-M   'P 1'
#
loop_
_entity.id
_entity.type
_entity.pdbx_description
1 polymer ?
#
loop_
_entity_poly.entity_id
_entity_poly.type
_entity_poly.pdbx_seq_one_letter_code
_entity_poly.pdbx_strand_id
1 'polypeptide(L)'
;MNFDERINHLHASMAKDNFDFRFEALFEQEEWIQMSLHQRNQLEREFRRYVEQHDHLRIPYASQDHIRMRMYNSVYDFNSVKHNFKAYI
;
A
#
# COMPACT_ATOMS: atom_id res chain seq x y z
N MET A 1 -11.54 -4.82 -6.14
CA MET A 1 -10.40 -3.95 -6.51
C MET A 1 -9.16 -4.82 -6.51
N ASN A 2 -8.30 -4.75 -7.53
CA ASN A 2 -7.07 -5.53 -7.58
C ASN A 2 -5.91 -4.68 -7.05
N PHE A 3 -5.39 -5.00 -5.86
CA PHE A 3 -4.31 -4.23 -5.23
C PHE A 3 -2.96 -4.50 -5.88
N ASP A 4 -2.72 -5.70 -6.42
CA ASP A 4 -1.49 -6.04 -7.15
C ASP A 4 -1.30 -5.14 -8.38
N GLU A 5 -2.35 -4.94 -9.18
CA GLU A 5 -2.31 -4.06 -10.36
C GLU A 5 -1.99 -2.61 -9.98
N ARG A 6 -2.59 -2.12 -8.89
CA ARG A 6 -2.39 -0.75 -8.40
C ARG A 6 -0.97 -0.52 -7.90
N ILE A 7 -0.43 -1.50 -7.18
CA ILE A 7 0.94 -1.47 -6.69
C ILE A 7 1.93 -1.56 -7.85
N ASN A 8 1.68 -2.43 -8.84
CA ASN A 8 2.53 -2.54 -10.03
C ASN A 8 2.56 -1.23 -10.82
N HIS A 9 1.41 -0.56 -10.97
CA HIS A 9 1.35 0.76 -11.59
C HIS A 9 2.14 1.81 -10.79
N LEU A 10 2.02 1.81 -9.47
CA LEU A 10 2.78 2.70 -8.59
C LEU A 10 4.30 2.39 -8.64
N HIS A 11 4.67 1.12 -8.71
CA HIS A 11 6.06 0.70 -8.84
C HIS A 11 6.66 1.15 -10.17
N ALA A 12 5.91 1.01 -11.27
CA ALA A 12 6.31 1.50 -12.59
C ALA A 12 6.48 3.02 -12.61
N SER A 13 5.65 3.78 -11.88
CA SER A 13 5.75 5.25 -11.81
C SER A 13 6.87 5.75 -10.90
N MET A 14 7.18 5.02 -9.82
CA MET A 14 8.28 5.37 -8.90
C MET A 14 9.67 5.03 -9.45
N ALA A 15 9.75 4.08 -10.39
CA ALA A 15 10.99 3.60 -11.00
C ALA A 15 12.08 3.20 -9.98
N LYS A 16 11.66 2.68 -8.82
CA LYS A 16 12.52 2.28 -7.70
C LYS A 16 12.07 0.94 -7.13
N ASP A 17 13.03 0.09 -6.83
CA ASP A 17 12.80 -1.24 -6.26
C ASP A 17 12.29 -1.22 -4.82
N ASN A 18 12.59 -0.16 -4.06
CA ASN A 18 12.11 0.03 -2.69
C ASN A 18 11.61 1.45 -2.51
N PHE A 19 10.39 1.61 -1.99
CA PHE A 19 9.83 2.91 -1.71
C PHE A 19 8.74 2.87 -0.64
N ASP A 20 8.64 3.99 0.08
CA ASP A 20 7.56 4.27 1.01
C ASP A 20 6.42 4.99 0.29
N PHE A 21 5.19 4.57 0.52
CA PHE A 21 3.99 5.19 -0.06
C PHE A 21 2.82 5.24 0.92
N ARG A 22 1.89 6.17 0.67
CA ARG A 22 0.62 6.25 1.40
C ARG A 22 -0.47 5.51 0.63
N PHE A 23 -1.51 5.07 1.31
CA PHE A 23 -2.63 4.38 0.66
C PHE A 23 -3.28 5.19 -0.47
N GLU A 24 -3.33 6.52 -0.33
CA GLU A 24 -3.84 7.43 -1.36
C GLU A 24 -3.07 7.36 -2.68
N ALA A 25 -1.78 7.02 -2.66
CA ALA A 25 -0.93 6.93 -3.85
C ALA A 25 -1.30 5.76 -4.77
N LEU A 26 -2.15 4.83 -4.31
CA LEU A 26 -2.70 3.75 -5.14
C LEU A 26 -3.83 4.23 -6.05
N PHE A 27 -4.35 5.44 -5.83
CA PHE A 27 -5.48 5.99 -6.55
C PHE A 27 -5.07 7.24 -7.31
N GLU A 28 -5.72 7.45 -8.45
CA GLU A 28 -5.63 8.73 -9.15
C GLU A 28 -6.26 9.83 -8.29
N GLN A 29 -5.77 11.06 -8.42
CA GLN A 29 -6.21 12.17 -7.57
C GLN A 29 -7.72 12.42 -7.70
N GLU A 30 -8.26 12.33 -8.92
CA GLU A 30 -9.69 12.48 -9.18
C GLU A 30 -10.52 11.35 -8.57
N GLU A 31 -10.05 10.10 -8.68
CA GLU A 31 -10.70 8.94 -8.08
C GLU A 31 -10.73 9.07 -6.56
N TRP A 32 -9.59 9.44 -5.96
CA TRP A 32 -9.48 9.62 -4.51
C TRP A 32 -10.46 10.67 -4.00
N ILE A 33 -10.54 11.84 -4.65
CA ILE A 33 -11.43 12.94 -4.25
C ILE A 33 -12.90 12.50 -4.30
N GLN A 34 -13.30 11.70 -5.30
CA GLN A 34 -14.67 11.21 -5.45
C GLN A 34 -15.05 10.13 -4.42
N MET A 35 -14.08 9.45 -3.81
CA MET A 35 -14.35 8.43 -2.80
C MET A 35 -14.79 9.04 -1.47
N SER A 36 -15.88 8.50 -0.92
CA SER A 36 -16.33 8.87 0.42
C SER A 36 -15.35 8.40 1.51
N LEU A 37 -15.37 9.08 2.65
CA LEU A 37 -14.55 8.74 3.81
C LEU A 37 -14.79 7.27 4.27
N HIS A 38 -16.04 6.80 4.19
CA HIS A 38 -16.40 5.43 4.51
C HIS A 38 -15.78 4.40 3.55
N GLN A 39 -15.84 4.66 2.23
CA GLN A 39 -15.23 3.79 1.22
C GLN A 39 -13.71 3.74 1.37
N ARG A 40 -13.06 4.88 1.61
CA ARG A 40 -11.61 4.93 1.85
C ARG A 40 -11.23 4.08 3.08
N ASN A 41 -12.00 4.14 4.16
CA ASN A 41 -11.78 3.31 5.36
C ASN A 41 -11.94 1.82 5.10
N GLN A 42 -12.98 1.42 4.36
CA GLN A 42 -13.22 0.02 4.02
C GLN A 42 -12.06 -0.52 3.16
N LEU A 43 -11.66 0.22 2.14
CA LEU A 43 -10.58 -0.18 1.26
C LEU A 43 -9.22 -0.17 1.96
N GLU A 44 -8.93 0.78 2.85
CA GLU A 44 -7.68 0.76 3.64
C GLU A 44 -7.65 -0.47 4.58
N ARG A 45 -8.80 -0.87 5.15
CA ARG A 45 -8.89 -2.10 5.96
C ARG A 45 -8.65 -3.36 5.14
N GLU A 46 -9.23 -3.44 3.95
CA GLU A 46 -8.99 -4.55 3.02
C GLU A 46 -7.53 -4.59 2.58
N PHE A 47 -6.96 -3.43 2.28
CA PHE A 47 -5.56 -3.29 1.90
C PHE A 47 -4.61 -3.75 3.00
N ARG A 48 -4.89 -3.41 4.27
CA ARG A 48 -4.08 -3.91 5.40
C ARG A 48 -4.08 -5.43 5.50
N ARG A 49 -5.25 -6.06 5.35
CA ARG A 49 -5.35 -7.54 5.31
C ARG A 49 -4.56 -8.12 4.15
N TYR A 50 -4.60 -7.45 3.00
CA TYR A 50 -3.81 -7.82 1.84
C TYR A 50 -2.29 -7.68 2.13
N VAL A 51 -1.84 -6.58 2.72
CA VAL A 51 -0.43 -6.36 3.11
C VAL A 51 0.05 -7.43 4.10
N GLU A 52 -0.77 -7.81 5.09
CA GLU A 52 -0.43 -8.90 6.04
C GLU A 52 -0.21 -10.25 5.36
N GLN A 53 -0.75 -10.45 4.16
CA GLN A 53 -0.62 -11.69 3.37
C GLN A 53 0.54 -11.63 2.35
N HIS A 54 1.17 -10.48 2.15
CA HIS A 54 2.19 -10.27 1.11
C HIS A 54 3.53 -9.84 1.71
N ASP A 55 4.52 -10.75 1.73
CA ASP A 55 5.82 -10.54 2.39
C ASP A 55 6.68 -9.38 1.85
N HIS A 56 6.37 -8.90 0.65
CA HIS A 56 7.08 -7.81 -0.04
C HIS A 56 6.45 -6.44 0.22
N LEU A 57 5.32 -6.42 0.93
CA LEU A 57 4.68 -5.22 1.44
C LEU A 57 4.74 -5.26 2.95
N ARG A 58 5.18 -4.18 3.56
CA ARG A 58 5.21 -4.09 5.01
C ARG A 58 4.70 -2.75 5.47
N ILE A 59 4.16 -2.75 6.68
CA ILE A 59 3.95 -1.52 7.42
C ILE A 59 5.24 -1.24 8.23
N PRO A 60 6.05 -0.21 7.89
CA PRO A 60 7.24 0.14 8.65
C PRO A 60 6.92 0.47 10.12
N TYR A 61 7.84 0.14 11.01
CA TYR A 61 7.64 0.21 12.47
C TYR A 61 7.36 1.66 12.95
N ALA A 62 7.89 2.66 12.24
CA ALA A 62 7.62 4.09 12.49
C ALA A 62 6.14 4.46 12.32
N SER A 63 5.40 3.72 11.49
CA SER A 63 3.95 3.87 11.30
C SER A 63 3.14 3.07 12.32
N GLN A 64 3.72 2.07 12.99
CA GLN A 64 3.00 1.14 13.86
C GLN A 64 2.43 1.82 15.12
N ASP A 65 3.16 2.78 15.70
CA ASP A 65 2.68 3.63 16.79
C ASP A 65 1.57 4.60 16.34
N HIS A 66 1.64 5.12 15.10
CA HIS A 66 0.61 6.00 14.53
C HIS A 66 -0.66 5.26 14.07
N ILE A 67 -0.53 4.00 13.65
CA ILE A 67 -1.62 3.16 13.15
C ILE A 67 -2.64 2.82 14.23
N ARG A 68 -2.20 2.75 15.49
CA ARG A 68 -3.10 2.53 16.65
C ARG A 68 -4.12 3.66 16.83
N MET A 69 -3.84 4.87 16.32
CA MET A 69 -4.67 6.05 16.58
C MET A 69 -5.33 6.67 15.35
N ARG A 70 -4.79 6.54 14.12
CA ARG A 70 -5.41 7.17 12.93
C ARG A 70 -5.29 6.29 11.68
N MET A 71 -6.42 5.72 11.23
CA MET A 71 -6.61 5.43 9.80
C MET A 71 -6.36 6.74 9.02
N TYR A 72 -5.83 6.71 7.80
CA TYR A 72 -5.38 7.85 6.96
C TYR A 72 -3.92 8.33 7.04
N ASN A 73 -3.12 7.98 8.04
CA ASN A 73 -1.70 8.42 8.10
C ASN A 73 -0.68 7.28 8.03
N SER A 74 -1.13 6.10 7.60
CA SER A 74 -0.26 4.93 7.45
C SER A 74 0.65 5.10 6.24
N VAL A 75 1.96 5.03 6.47
CA VAL A 75 2.95 4.82 5.41
C VAL A 75 3.21 3.33 5.31
N TYR A 76 3.22 2.82 4.09
CA TYR A 76 3.51 1.44 3.70
C TYR A 76 4.85 1.41 2.96
N ASP A 77 5.62 0.35 3.19
CA ASP A 77 6.89 0.06 2.54
C ASP A 77 6.66 -1.03 1.49
N PHE A 78 7.11 -0.78 0.27
CA PHE A 78 7.15 -1.77 -0.81
C PHE A 78 8.59 -2.15 -1.11
N ASN A 79 8.84 -3.45 -1.25
CA ASN A 79 10.14 -4.01 -1.56
C ASN A 79 10.07 -5.05 -2.69
N SER A 80 10.40 -4.63 -3.92
CA SER A 80 10.39 -5.48 -5.13
C SER A 80 11.41 -6.61 -5.05
N VAL A 81 12.53 -6.39 -4.35
CA VAL A 81 13.61 -7.37 -4.22
C VAL A 81 13.11 -8.63 -3.50
N LYS A 82 12.33 -8.47 -2.42
CA LYS A 82 11.69 -9.59 -1.71
C LYS A 82 10.62 -10.30 -2.55
N HIS A 83 9.92 -9.57 -3.42
CA HIS A 83 8.97 -10.16 -4.36
C HIS A 83 9.70 -11.11 -5.33
N ASN A 84 10.81 -10.66 -5.90
CA ASN A 84 11.61 -11.42 -6.87
C ASN A 84 12.27 -12.67 -6.27
N PHE A 85 12.71 -12.65 -5.01
CA PHE A 85 13.30 -13.83 -4.36
C PHE A 85 12.30 -14.99 -4.18
N LYS A 86 11.00 -14.72 -4.13
CA LYS A 86 9.97 -15.76 -4.00
C LYS A 86 9.53 -16.34 -5.35
N ALA A 87 9.72 -15.62 -6.45
CA ALA A 87 9.43 -16.12 -7.80
C ALA A 87 10.43 -17.20 -8.27
N TYR A 88 11.53 -17.39 -7.55
CA TYR A 88 12.65 -18.30 -7.90
C TYR A 88 12.72 -19.59 -7.07
N ILE A 89 11.70 -19.93 -6.26
CA ILE A 89 11.65 -21.21 -5.50
C ILE A 89 10.46 -22.05 -5.97
#